data_AF-A0A2N2KRB2-F1
#
_entry.id   AF-A0A2N2KRB2-F1
#
_cell.length_a   1.000
_cell.length_b   1.000
_cell.length_c   1.000
_cell.angle_alpha   90.00
_cell.angle_beta   90.00
_cell.angle_gamma   90.00
#
_symmetry.space_group_name_H-M   'P 1'
#
loop_
_entity.id
_entity.type
_entity.pdbx_description
1 polymer ?
#
loop_
_entity_poly.entity_id
_entity_poly.type
_entity_poly.pdbx_seq_one_letter_code
_entity_poly.pdbx_strand_id
1 'polypeptide(L)'
;MIGRYNYISTLPAYDVVFANWQSQNYRTGSGYLTNDSGGAYKGYLNTQILLYSQFTMSTDALALYADASGNIGILRGNIPGSVYLDAYGFKAEGPINRIELATGTVIAASTFIADGTTGGAFKLNTSGAPYNNLLSGGPALVVTGLDSQWLSFANSNYSNLGLGRNMLSGTYSTVPSPYTPLGNAVFSYYRQVGSGANPIVGSESFVYTQIDASSAWTSGLGGYFQGNIAGAASDWTSATTSVFGGTVKGTFSPVVTNAGTWYATALSTVIETAKFVDMANPDIDVTGSNRAKLAALNIPSAIVGSVDLSFTRNTSTDDYLNVNMTGVNFYAYSAGQTPKIIATKSVSGTYSVYTGSIPAPATTTAAASGTNVTVQSGANFTPVVWNTSSPAQWVAKISGGGTITPSGTGTPTTISFGGAAAGAITTATTVGGYTKGSFTGGTASGVVVTGTTLHPN
;
A
#
# COMPACT_ATOMS: atom_id res chain seq x y z
N MET A 1 10.45 20.40 16.42
CA MET A 1 9.77 21.28 15.44
C MET A 1 9.11 22.44 16.17
N ILE A 2 9.28 23.67 15.68
CA ILE A 2 8.57 24.86 16.17
C ILE A 2 7.99 25.54 14.95
N GLY A 3 6.74 25.97 15.00
CA GLY A 3 6.08 26.60 13.86
C GLY A 3 4.86 27.41 14.23
N ARG A 4 4.23 27.98 13.20
CA ARG A 4 2.96 28.70 13.29
C ARG A 4 1.93 28.04 12.38
N TYR A 5 0.65 28.19 12.72
CA TYR A 5 -0.48 27.79 11.88
C TYR A 5 -1.41 28.98 11.63
N ASN A 6 -2.19 28.93 10.56
CA ASN A 6 -3.13 30.02 10.23
C ASN A 6 -4.45 29.82 10.98
N TYR A 7 -4.97 30.90 11.55
CA TYR A 7 -6.32 30.94 12.12
C TYR A 7 -7.37 30.98 11.01
N ILE A 8 -8.41 30.15 11.12
CA ILE A 8 -9.56 30.17 10.21
C ILE A 8 -10.77 30.65 11.03
N SER A 9 -11.40 31.75 10.62
CA SER A 9 -12.36 32.51 11.44
C SER A 9 -13.78 31.94 11.49
N THR A 10 -14.05 30.84 10.78
CA THR A 10 -15.34 30.13 10.76
C THR A 10 -15.07 28.63 10.84
N LEU A 11 -15.11 28.03 12.03
CA LEU A 11 -14.74 26.61 12.19
C LEU A 11 -15.72 25.81 13.06
N PRO A 12 -16.02 24.54 12.69
CA PRO A 12 -16.80 23.60 13.50
C PRO A 12 -15.97 22.93 14.61
N ALA A 13 -16.65 22.45 15.65
CA ALA A 13 -16.12 22.13 17.00
C ALA A 13 -14.95 21.13 17.17
N TYR A 14 -14.46 20.44 16.13
CA TYR A 14 -13.33 19.50 16.25
C TYR A 14 -11.98 20.03 15.76
N ASP A 15 -11.94 21.23 15.15
CA ASP A 15 -10.75 21.95 14.68
C ASP A 15 -9.50 21.08 14.45
N VAL A 16 -9.43 20.51 13.26
CA VAL A 16 -8.25 19.76 12.85
C VAL A 16 -7.57 20.47 11.68
N VAL A 17 -6.34 20.93 11.91
CA VAL A 17 -5.48 21.48 10.85
C VAL A 17 -4.53 20.38 10.37
N PHE A 18 -4.50 20.17 9.06
CA PHE A 18 -3.51 19.30 8.43
C PHE A 18 -2.35 20.12 7.87
N ALA A 19 -1.14 19.63 8.12
CA ALA A 19 0.05 20.16 7.47
C ALA A 19 0.89 19.02 6.89
N ASN A 20 1.18 19.16 5.61
CA ASN A 20 1.98 18.21 4.85
C ASN A 20 3.23 18.92 4.35
N TRP A 21 4.40 18.41 4.70
CA TRP A 21 5.68 19.02 4.32
C TRP A 21 6.57 18.01 3.63
N GLN A 22 7.44 18.51 2.76
CA GLN A 22 8.62 17.77 2.35
C GLN A 22 9.70 18.06 3.40
N SER A 23 10.21 17.00 4.02
CA SER A 23 11.33 17.09 4.93
C SER A 23 12.57 16.72 4.13
N GLN A 24 13.50 17.65 4.01
CA GLN A 24 14.79 17.38 3.40
C GLN A 24 15.88 17.97 4.28
N ASN A 25 16.94 17.20 4.48
CA ASN A 25 18.12 17.70 5.13
C ASN A 25 19.31 17.52 4.21
N TYR A 26 19.65 18.63 3.55
CA TYR A 26 20.78 18.78 2.67
C TYR A 26 21.03 20.27 2.45
N ARG A 27 22.25 20.72 2.74
CA ARG A 27 22.64 22.10 2.51
C ARG A 27 23.51 22.16 1.25
N THR A 28 22.87 22.44 0.12
CA THR A 28 23.54 22.72 -1.15
C THR A 28 24.60 23.81 -0.93
N GLY A 29 25.88 23.46 -1.06
CA GLY A 29 26.97 24.44 -1.18
C GLY A 29 27.87 24.70 0.04
N SER A 30 27.70 24.02 1.18
CA SER A 30 28.57 24.30 2.36
C SER A 30 29.55 23.19 2.77
N GLY A 31 29.49 21.99 2.18
CA GLY A 31 30.40 20.89 2.53
C GLY A 31 30.19 20.28 3.93
N TYR A 32 29.33 20.87 4.77
CA TYR A 32 28.97 20.33 6.07
C TYR A 32 27.69 19.49 5.98
N LEU A 33 27.80 18.28 6.50
CA LEU A 33 26.71 17.36 6.70
C LEU A 33 25.88 17.85 7.90
N THR A 34 24.56 17.68 7.85
CA THR A 34 23.61 18.42 8.70
C THR A 34 23.04 17.58 9.85
N ASN A 35 23.60 16.41 10.12
CA ASN A 35 23.61 15.82 11.44
C ASN A 35 25.08 15.58 11.84
N ASP A 36 25.34 15.43 13.15
CA ASP A 36 26.69 15.30 13.70
C ASP A 36 27.49 14.09 13.13
N SER A 37 26.82 13.20 12.38
CA SER A 37 27.37 11.94 11.85
C SER A 37 27.44 11.85 10.33
N GLY A 38 27.02 12.88 9.60
CA GLY A 38 27.30 12.92 8.18
C GLY A 38 26.22 12.47 7.18
N GLY A 39 24.94 12.39 7.58
CA GLY A 39 23.87 11.85 6.74
C GLY A 39 23.00 12.89 6.01
N ALA A 40 22.20 12.41 5.07
CA ALA A 40 21.18 13.16 4.35
C ALA A 40 19.83 12.41 4.36
N TYR A 41 18.72 13.14 4.30
CA TYR A 41 17.40 12.54 4.21
C TYR A 41 16.42 13.34 3.34
N LYS A 42 15.43 12.65 2.79
CA LYS A 42 14.32 13.24 2.01
C LYS A 42 13.04 12.47 2.25
N GLY A 43 11.93 13.16 2.49
CA GLY A 43 10.67 12.50 2.76
C GLY A 43 9.53 13.43 3.06
N TYR A 44 8.56 12.92 3.81
CA TYR A 44 7.28 13.54 4.05
C TYR A 44 7.00 13.63 5.55
N LEU A 45 6.30 14.70 5.93
CA LEU A 45 5.68 14.87 7.23
C LEU A 45 4.17 14.95 7.03
N ASN A 46 3.40 14.29 7.90
CA ASN A 46 1.95 14.38 7.96
C ASN A 46 1.53 14.77 9.38
N THR A 47 1.04 16.00 9.52
CA THR A 47 0.69 16.58 10.82
C THR A 47 -0.82 16.72 10.96
N GLN A 48 -1.33 16.25 12.08
CA GLN A 48 -2.68 16.52 12.55
C GLN A 48 -2.58 17.41 13.80
N ILE A 49 -3.19 18.59 13.76
CA ILE A 49 -3.25 19.54 14.88
C ILE A 49 -4.70 19.58 15.38
N LEU A 50 -4.93 19.26 16.65
CA LEU A 50 -6.24 19.25 17.29
C LEU A 50 -6.38 20.51 18.17
N LEU A 51 -7.24 21.46 17.79
CA LEU A 51 -7.33 22.76 18.48
C LEU A 51 -8.35 22.81 19.62
N TYR A 52 -9.44 22.05 19.63
CA TYR A 52 -10.48 22.21 20.68
C TYR A 52 -10.63 21.04 21.65
N SER A 53 -10.31 19.81 21.23
CA SER A 53 -10.45 18.64 22.11
C SER A 53 -9.27 18.46 23.05
N GLN A 54 -8.05 18.80 22.61
CA GLN A 54 -6.81 18.41 23.31
C GLN A 54 -5.67 19.44 23.25
N PHE A 55 -5.71 20.45 22.36
CA PHE A 55 -4.58 21.37 22.10
C PHE A 55 -3.25 20.64 21.79
N THR A 56 -3.35 19.56 21.04
CA THR A 56 -2.22 18.68 20.72
C THR A 56 -1.93 18.69 19.24
N MET A 57 -0.70 18.37 18.88
CA MET A 57 -0.35 18.00 17.52
C MET A 57 0.31 16.63 17.48
N SER A 58 0.18 15.94 16.35
CA SER A 58 0.82 14.66 16.10
C SER A 58 1.32 14.64 14.67
N THR A 59 2.64 14.63 14.49
CA THR A 59 3.28 14.58 13.17
C THR A 59 3.88 13.20 12.95
N ASP A 60 3.44 12.50 11.91
CA ASP A 60 4.17 11.32 11.43
C ASP A 60 5.26 11.79 10.48
N ALA A 61 6.48 11.31 10.71
CA ALA A 61 7.63 11.56 9.85
C ALA A 61 8.01 10.26 9.15
N LEU A 62 8.24 10.35 7.83
CA LEU A 62 8.71 9.25 7.01
C LEU A 62 9.68 9.76 5.95
N ALA A 63 10.93 9.33 5.97
CA ALA A 63 11.95 9.78 5.03
C ALA A 63 12.91 8.66 4.62
N LEU A 64 13.43 8.73 3.39
CA LEU A 64 14.59 7.94 3.00
C LEU A 64 15.83 8.62 3.56
N TYR A 65 16.85 7.84 3.96
CA TYR A 65 18.13 8.39 4.37
C TYR A 65 19.31 7.64 3.73
N ALA A 66 20.42 8.36 3.64
CA ALA A 66 21.76 7.81 3.41
C ALA A 66 22.70 8.41 4.47
N ASP A 67 23.52 7.58 5.12
CA ASP A 67 24.55 8.06 6.06
C ASP A 67 25.93 8.19 5.41
N ALA A 68 26.90 8.74 6.15
CA ALA A 68 28.26 8.94 5.66
C ALA A 68 29.01 7.65 5.32
N SER A 69 28.56 6.50 5.85
CA SER A 69 29.15 5.18 5.59
C SER A 69 28.49 4.47 4.40
N GLY A 70 27.58 5.15 3.70
CA GLY A 70 26.85 4.57 2.57
C GLY A 70 25.72 3.61 3.00
N ASN A 71 25.34 3.60 4.28
CA ASN A 71 24.17 2.85 4.71
C ASN A 71 22.90 3.62 4.37
N ILE A 72 21.88 2.91 3.91
CA ILE A 72 20.61 3.50 3.50
C ILE A 72 19.44 2.85 4.23
N GLY A 73 18.35 3.59 4.32
CA GLY A 73 17.12 3.05 4.87
C GLY A 73 16.05 4.10 5.03
N ILE A 74 15.23 3.92 6.05
CA ILE A 74 14.08 4.76 6.33
C ILE A 74 14.18 5.36 7.73
N LEU A 75 13.91 6.66 7.83
CA LEU A 75 13.64 7.36 9.07
C LEU A 75 12.14 7.36 9.28
N ARG A 76 11.68 6.92 10.45
CA ARG A 76 10.27 6.93 10.82
C ARG A 76 10.09 7.36 12.27
N GLY A 77 9.11 8.22 12.52
CA GLY A 77 8.78 8.63 13.88
C GLY A 77 7.39 9.21 13.99
N ASN A 78 6.88 9.24 15.22
CA ASN A 78 5.75 10.10 15.58
C ASN A 78 6.30 11.20 16.49
N ILE A 79 6.03 12.45 16.12
CA ILE A 79 6.50 13.65 16.79
C ILE A 79 5.27 14.32 17.41
N PRO A 80 4.92 13.98 18.67
CA PRO A 80 3.84 14.64 19.38
C PRO A 80 4.23 16.06 19.77
N GLY A 81 3.24 16.90 20.05
CA GLY A 81 3.49 18.25 20.50
C GLY A 81 2.26 18.93 21.08
N SER A 82 2.48 20.15 21.55
CA SER A 82 1.46 21.03 22.11
C SER A 82 1.22 22.21 21.18
N VAL A 83 -0.04 22.67 21.18
CA VAL A 83 -0.51 23.81 20.42
C VAL A 83 -0.75 24.98 21.37
N TYR A 84 -0.35 26.17 20.96
CA TYR A 84 -0.47 27.40 21.72
C TYR A 84 -1.36 28.37 20.95
N LEU A 85 -2.64 28.45 21.33
CA LEU A 85 -3.64 29.29 20.64
C LEU A 85 -3.23 30.76 20.57
N ASP A 86 -2.79 31.33 21.69
CA ASP A 86 -2.46 32.76 21.80
C ASP A 86 -1.30 33.18 20.88
N ALA A 87 -0.43 32.24 20.54
CA ALA A 87 0.72 32.45 19.67
C ALA A 87 0.49 31.97 18.23
N TYR A 88 -0.68 31.37 17.96
CA TYR A 88 -0.96 30.57 16.76
C TYR A 88 0.22 29.64 16.43
N GLY A 89 0.79 29.05 17.48
CA GLY A 89 2.08 28.39 17.45
C GLY A 89 1.99 26.95 17.90
N PHE A 90 3.02 26.18 17.59
CA PHE A 90 3.16 24.83 18.11
C PHE A 90 4.61 24.49 18.42
N LYS A 91 4.79 23.56 19.36
CA LYS A 91 6.07 22.92 19.65
C LYS A 91 5.86 21.41 19.68
N ALA A 92 6.66 20.69 18.91
CA ALA A 92 6.65 19.23 18.87
C ALA A 92 8.06 18.66 18.97
N GLU A 93 8.18 17.56 19.70
CA GLU A 93 9.41 16.82 19.90
C GLU A 93 9.06 15.35 20.07
N GLY A 94 9.86 14.49 19.46
CA GLY A 94 9.62 13.06 19.50
C GLY A 94 10.71 12.27 18.79
N PRO A 95 10.75 10.95 19.03
CA PRO A 95 11.76 10.10 18.46
C PRO A 95 11.58 9.93 16.95
N ILE A 96 12.70 9.94 16.23
CA ILE A 96 12.79 9.48 14.84
C ILE A 96 13.74 8.29 14.83
N ASN A 97 13.21 7.12 14.51
CA ASN A 97 13.96 5.88 14.48
C ASN A 97 14.56 5.66 13.10
N ARG A 98 15.81 5.19 13.09
CA ARG A 98 16.51 4.75 11.89
C ARG A 98 16.23 3.27 11.67
N ILE A 99 15.73 2.93 10.49
CA ILE A 99 15.46 1.57 10.05
C ILE A 99 16.38 1.30 8.86
N GLU A 100 17.49 0.64 9.12
CA GLU A 100 18.51 0.36 8.12
C GLU A 100 18.11 -0.82 7.21
N LEU A 101 18.12 -0.59 5.91
CA LEU A 101 17.70 -1.56 4.91
C LEU A 101 18.86 -2.13 4.10
N ALA A 102 19.96 -1.39 3.95
CA ALA A 102 21.19 -1.87 3.34
C ALA A 102 22.40 -1.10 3.87
N THR A 103 23.55 -1.79 3.90
CA THR A 103 24.82 -1.24 4.39
C THR A 103 25.86 -1.18 3.29
N GLY A 104 26.82 -0.25 3.40
CA GLY A 104 27.96 -0.17 2.48
C GLY A 104 27.57 0.01 1.01
N THR A 105 26.49 0.75 0.75
CA THR A 105 26.00 1.00 -0.60
C THR A 105 26.82 2.09 -1.29
N VAL A 106 26.64 2.21 -2.61
CA VAL A 106 27.27 3.27 -3.42
C VAL A 106 26.56 4.63 -3.33
N ILE A 107 25.46 4.71 -2.57
CA ILE A 107 24.66 5.94 -2.46
C ILE A 107 25.32 6.85 -1.42
N ALA A 108 25.94 7.93 -1.88
CA ALA A 108 26.59 8.91 -1.02
C ALA A 108 25.58 9.89 -0.42
N ALA A 109 25.69 10.17 0.87
CA ALA A 109 24.88 11.19 1.55
C ALA A 109 25.00 12.57 0.88
N SER A 110 26.18 12.91 0.34
CA SER A 110 26.45 14.21 -0.30
C SER A 110 25.70 14.44 -1.60
N THR A 111 25.33 13.39 -2.35
CA THR A 111 24.55 13.49 -3.60
C THR A 111 23.13 12.96 -3.46
N PHE A 112 22.76 12.52 -2.24
CA PHE A 112 21.53 11.77 -2.01
C PHE A 112 20.26 12.49 -2.48
N ILE A 113 20.14 13.80 -2.22
CA ILE A 113 18.93 14.56 -2.57
C ILE A 113 18.82 14.82 -4.08
N ALA A 114 19.94 15.08 -4.74
CA ALA A 114 20.00 15.42 -6.16
C ALA A 114 19.90 14.17 -7.04
N ASP A 115 20.71 13.16 -6.74
CA ASP A 115 20.92 12.01 -7.62
C ASP A 115 20.60 10.67 -6.95
N GLY A 116 20.57 10.63 -5.62
CA GLY A 116 20.29 9.39 -4.87
C GLY A 116 18.81 9.07 -4.70
N THR A 117 17.92 10.01 -5.03
CA THR A 117 16.46 9.83 -4.94
C THR A 117 15.78 10.20 -6.25
N THR A 118 14.73 9.46 -6.59
CA THR A 118 13.82 9.79 -7.68
C THR A 118 12.39 9.84 -7.14
N GLY A 119 11.54 10.64 -7.74
CA GLY A 119 10.20 10.86 -7.24
C GLY A 119 9.28 11.46 -8.29
N GLY A 120 8.00 11.43 -7.99
CA GLY A 120 6.98 11.99 -8.87
C GLY A 120 5.68 12.22 -8.12
N ALA A 121 4.76 12.90 -8.80
CA ALA A 121 3.41 13.09 -8.34
C ALA A 121 2.45 12.61 -9.42
N PHE A 122 1.29 12.11 -9.00
CA PHE A 122 0.17 11.89 -9.90
C PHE A 122 -1.11 12.27 -9.19
N LYS A 123 -2.07 12.77 -9.97
CA LYS A 123 -3.43 12.98 -9.52
C LYS A 123 -4.29 11.91 -10.13
N LEU A 124 -5.16 11.34 -9.31
CA LEU A 124 -6.12 10.39 -9.84
C LEU A 124 -7.19 11.17 -10.61
N ASN A 125 -7.46 10.75 -11.85
CA ASN A 125 -8.57 11.30 -12.60
C ASN A 125 -9.87 10.65 -12.07
N THR A 126 -10.62 11.37 -11.23
CA THR A 126 -11.91 10.90 -10.69
C THR A 126 -13.09 11.20 -11.62
N SER A 127 -12.85 11.66 -12.86
CA SER A 127 -13.89 12.10 -13.80
C SER A 127 -14.83 11.01 -14.33
N GLY A 128 -14.76 9.77 -13.83
CA GLY A 128 -15.58 8.64 -14.31
C GLY A 128 -16.49 8.00 -13.27
N ALA A 129 -16.00 7.77 -12.05
CA ALA A 129 -16.77 7.28 -10.92
C ALA A 129 -15.97 7.46 -9.62
N PRO A 130 -16.59 7.81 -8.49
CA PRO A 130 -15.89 7.81 -7.22
C PRO A 130 -15.59 6.37 -6.75
N TYR A 131 -14.51 6.21 -5.98
CA TYR A 131 -14.10 4.89 -5.47
C TYR A 131 -14.77 4.64 -4.12
N ASN A 132 -15.75 3.75 -4.11
CA ASN A 132 -16.46 3.38 -2.89
C ASN A 132 -15.61 2.43 -2.04
N ASN A 133 -15.87 2.43 -0.73
CA ASN A 133 -15.36 1.40 0.17
C ASN A 133 -15.82 0.01 -0.32
N LEU A 134 -14.86 -0.88 -0.51
CA LEU A 134 -15.10 -2.22 -1.05
C LEU A 134 -15.48 -3.25 0.03
N LEU A 135 -15.47 -2.85 1.30
CA LEU A 135 -15.92 -3.69 2.41
C LEU A 135 -17.45 -3.69 2.50
N SER A 136 -18.05 -4.87 2.32
CA SER A 136 -19.46 -5.08 2.64
C SER A 136 -19.75 -4.74 4.10
N GLY A 137 -20.70 -3.84 4.38
CA GLY A 137 -21.00 -3.38 5.73
C GLY A 137 -19.92 -2.50 6.39
N GLY A 138 -18.87 -2.12 5.66
CA GLY A 138 -17.92 -1.09 6.10
C GLY A 138 -18.55 0.31 6.10
N PRO A 139 -17.83 1.32 6.60
CA PRO A 139 -18.29 2.70 6.55
C PRO A 139 -18.53 3.11 5.09
N ALA A 140 -19.61 3.84 4.84
CA ALA A 140 -20.00 4.31 3.52
C ALA A 140 -19.11 5.47 3.06
N LEU A 141 -17.81 5.20 2.85
CA LEU A 141 -16.81 6.14 2.39
C LEU A 141 -16.68 6.08 0.87
N VAL A 142 -16.60 7.25 0.29
CA VAL A 142 -16.51 7.45 -1.16
C VAL A 142 -15.33 8.37 -1.42
N VAL A 143 -14.29 7.91 -2.14
CA VAL A 143 -13.14 8.74 -2.52
C VAL A 143 -13.50 9.54 -3.77
N THR A 144 -13.44 10.87 -3.66
CA THR A 144 -13.70 11.81 -4.77
C THR A 144 -12.45 12.57 -5.20
N GLY A 145 -11.37 12.53 -4.41
CA GLY A 145 -10.09 13.13 -4.73
C GLY A 145 -8.90 12.31 -4.20
N LEU A 146 -7.84 12.24 -5.01
CA LEU A 146 -6.57 11.63 -4.62
C LEU A 146 -5.40 12.38 -5.30
N ASP A 147 -4.49 12.88 -4.48
CA ASP A 147 -3.17 13.37 -4.88
C ASP A 147 -2.11 12.47 -4.25
N SER A 148 -1.30 11.85 -5.10
CA SER A 148 -0.29 10.89 -4.67
C SER A 148 1.10 11.38 -5.05
N GLN A 149 2.03 11.20 -4.13
CA GLN A 149 3.46 11.43 -4.36
C GLN A 149 4.23 10.18 -3.97
N TRP A 150 5.30 9.92 -4.70
CA TRP A 150 6.21 8.83 -4.39
C TRP A 150 7.65 9.32 -4.42
N LEU A 151 8.48 8.64 -3.64
CA LEU A 151 9.91 8.86 -3.55
C LEU A 151 10.60 7.51 -3.40
N SER A 152 11.61 7.21 -4.20
CA SER A 152 12.41 5.98 -4.08
C SER A 152 13.90 6.29 -4.22
N PHE A 153 14.74 5.31 -3.91
CA PHE A 153 16.15 5.39 -4.26
C PHE A 153 16.29 5.34 -5.78
N ALA A 154 17.11 6.23 -6.36
CA ALA A 154 17.31 6.29 -7.80
C ALA A 154 18.16 5.11 -8.33
N ASN A 155 18.96 4.48 -7.46
CA ASN A 155 19.80 3.35 -7.83
C ASN A 155 18.96 2.11 -8.14
N SER A 156 19.21 1.44 -9.27
CA SER A 156 18.43 0.28 -9.73
C SER A 156 18.44 -0.92 -8.77
N ASN A 157 19.45 -1.06 -7.91
CA ASN A 157 19.50 -2.12 -6.91
C ASN A 157 18.58 -1.85 -5.70
N TYR A 158 18.12 -0.61 -5.54
CA TYR A 158 17.34 -0.15 -4.40
C TYR A 158 16.07 0.62 -4.79
N SER A 159 15.79 0.76 -6.09
CA SER A 159 14.59 1.43 -6.62
C SER A 159 13.30 0.72 -6.24
N ASN A 160 13.41 -0.52 -5.78
CA ASN A 160 12.37 -1.34 -5.19
C ASN A 160 12.00 -0.97 -3.75
N LEU A 161 12.64 0.06 -3.18
CA LEU A 161 12.34 0.63 -1.88
C LEU A 161 11.94 2.10 -2.05
N GLY A 162 10.79 2.46 -1.48
CA GLY A 162 10.30 3.82 -1.59
C GLY A 162 9.30 4.20 -0.51
N LEU A 163 8.84 5.43 -0.61
CA LEU A 163 7.81 6.05 0.21
C LEU A 163 6.65 6.45 -0.70
N GLY A 164 5.44 6.31 -0.18
CA GLY A 164 4.24 6.89 -0.74
C GLY A 164 3.66 7.94 0.20
N ARG A 165 3.08 8.99 -0.38
CA ARG A 165 2.20 9.92 0.31
C ARG A 165 0.92 10.07 -0.49
N ASN A 166 -0.20 9.71 0.12
CA ASN A 166 -1.52 9.83 -0.49
C ASN A 166 -2.35 10.85 0.29
N MET A 167 -2.85 11.88 -0.39
CA MET A 167 -3.82 12.83 0.12
C MET A 167 -5.18 12.46 -0.47
N LEU A 168 -6.06 11.95 0.38
CA LEU A 168 -7.38 11.45 0.02
C LEU A 168 -8.45 12.44 0.46
N SER A 169 -9.48 12.62 -0.36
CA SER A 169 -10.68 13.33 0.02
C SER A 169 -11.92 12.65 -0.54
N GLY A 170 -13.05 12.89 0.11
CA GLY A 170 -14.24 12.15 -0.24
C GLY A 170 -15.50 12.61 0.47
N THR A 171 -16.57 11.86 0.21
CA THR A 171 -17.85 11.98 0.91
C THR A 171 -18.10 10.74 1.75
N TYR A 172 -18.99 10.88 2.73
CA TYR A 172 -19.50 9.75 3.49
C TYR A 172 -21.00 9.93 3.77
N SER A 173 -21.72 8.82 3.88
CA SER A 173 -23.16 8.80 4.23
C SER A 173 -23.36 8.32 5.66
N THR A 174 -24.33 8.92 6.36
CA THR A 174 -24.83 8.43 7.66
C THR A 174 -26.17 7.71 7.54
N VAL A 175 -26.68 7.51 6.32
CA VAL A 175 -28.01 6.95 6.05
C VAL A 175 -27.94 5.51 5.51
N PRO A 176 -28.77 4.59 6.02
CA PRO A 176 -29.69 4.76 7.16
C PRO A 176 -28.97 4.93 8.50
N SER A 177 -29.40 5.90 9.30
CA SER A 177 -28.90 6.07 10.68
C SER A 177 -29.03 4.74 11.44
N PRO A 178 -28.02 4.31 12.23
CA PRO A 178 -26.88 5.07 12.74
C PRO A 178 -25.51 4.63 12.14
N TYR A 179 -25.22 4.90 10.86
CA TYR A 179 -23.86 4.62 10.35
C TYR A 179 -22.83 5.60 10.92
N THR A 180 -21.85 5.06 11.63
CA THR A 180 -20.60 5.74 11.95
C THR A 180 -19.66 5.67 10.74
N PRO A 181 -18.98 6.76 10.36
CA PRO A 181 -17.95 6.71 9.32
C PRO A 181 -16.65 6.08 9.82
N LEU A 182 -16.57 5.75 11.12
CA LEU A 182 -15.46 5.00 11.70
C LEU A 182 -15.55 3.52 11.30
N GLY A 183 -14.40 2.90 11.19
CA GLY A 183 -14.23 1.51 10.83
C GLY A 183 -13.09 1.32 9.83
N ASN A 184 -12.80 0.06 9.56
CA ASN A 184 -11.87 -0.30 8.50
C ASN A 184 -12.47 0.04 7.14
N ALA A 185 -11.65 0.49 6.21
CA ALA A 185 -12.05 0.76 4.84
C ALA A 185 -11.09 0.07 3.87
N VAL A 186 -11.58 -0.33 2.70
CA VAL A 186 -10.74 -0.82 1.61
C VAL A 186 -11.03 -0.02 0.38
N PHE A 187 -9.97 0.47 -0.25
CA PHE A 187 -10.04 1.18 -1.50
C PHE A 187 -9.11 0.51 -2.51
N SER A 188 -9.53 0.53 -3.77
CA SER A 188 -8.70 0.09 -4.90
C SER A 188 -8.85 1.10 -6.02
N TYR A 189 -7.74 1.58 -6.56
CA TYR A 189 -7.73 2.54 -7.65
C TYR A 189 -6.69 2.20 -8.72
N TYR A 190 -6.89 2.77 -9.90
CA TYR A 190 -5.99 2.61 -11.04
C TYR A 190 -5.22 3.89 -11.28
N ARG A 191 -3.90 3.77 -11.43
CA ARG A 191 -3.04 4.90 -11.77
C ARG A 191 -3.03 5.08 -13.29
N GLN A 192 -3.62 6.17 -13.75
CA GLN A 192 -3.55 6.63 -15.14
C GLN A 192 -2.32 7.53 -15.30
N VAL A 193 -1.35 7.14 -16.13
CA VAL A 193 -0.24 8.02 -16.54
C VAL A 193 -0.34 8.19 -18.06
N GLY A 194 -0.61 9.41 -18.51
CA GLY A 194 -0.74 9.78 -19.92
C GLY A 194 -2.15 10.22 -20.33
N SER A 195 -2.24 11.08 -21.36
CA SER A 195 -3.49 11.51 -22.00
C SER A 195 -3.73 10.67 -23.26
N GLY A 196 -4.72 9.78 -23.26
CA GLY A 196 -5.05 8.91 -24.40
C GLY A 196 -6.21 7.95 -24.11
N ALA A 197 -6.62 7.16 -25.11
CA ALA A 197 -7.77 6.25 -25.00
C ALA A 197 -7.52 4.99 -24.14
N ASN A 198 -6.26 4.64 -23.82
CA ASN A 198 -5.91 3.51 -22.96
C ASN A 198 -4.66 3.77 -22.07
N PRO A 199 -4.64 4.72 -21.12
CA PRO A 199 -3.51 4.92 -20.24
C PRO A 199 -3.81 4.19 -18.93
N ILE A 200 -3.37 2.94 -18.80
CA ILE A 200 -3.33 2.29 -17.49
C ILE A 200 -1.88 1.89 -17.22
N VAL A 201 -1.30 2.48 -16.17
CA VAL A 201 0.14 2.37 -15.89
C VAL A 201 0.40 1.73 -14.51
N GLY A 202 -0.66 1.40 -13.75
CA GLY A 202 -0.56 0.60 -12.53
C GLY A 202 -1.90 0.43 -11.81
N SER A 203 -1.96 -0.50 -10.85
CA SER A 203 -3.08 -0.60 -9.90
C SER A 203 -2.57 -0.61 -8.46
N GLU A 204 -3.27 0.07 -7.57
CA GLU A 204 -2.99 0.05 -6.13
C GLU A 204 -4.26 -0.31 -5.35
N SER A 205 -4.15 -1.24 -4.43
CA SER A 205 -5.21 -1.64 -3.52
C SER A 205 -4.69 -1.55 -2.08
N PHE A 206 -5.46 -0.94 -1.18
CA PHE A 206 -5.06 -0.83 0.21
C PHE A 206 -6.22 -0.98 1.18
N VAL A 207 -5.90 -1.56 2.33
CA VAL A 207 -6.74 -1.62 3.51
C VAL A 207 -6.31 -0.53 4.47
N TYR A 208 -7.25 0.34 4.79
CA TYR A 208 -7.22 1.18 5.98
C TYR A 208 -7.72 0.38 7.17
N THR A 209 -6.86 0.23 8.18
CA THR A 209 -7.26 -0.29 9.50
C THR A 209 -7.21 0.86 10.49
N GLN A 210 -8.38 1.30 10.95
CA GLN A 210 -8.45 2.28 12.02
C GLN A 210 -7.85 1.69 13.30
N ILE A 211 -6.99 2.45 13.97
CA ILE A 211 -6.48 2.06 15.29
C ILE A 211 -7.33 2.82 16.31
N ASP A 212 -8.10 2.07 17.10
CA ASP A 212 -9.04 2.66 18.06
C ASP A 212 -8.35 2.86 19.43
N ALA A 213 -8.25 4.13 19.82
CA ALA A 213 -8.02 4.64 21.18
C ALA A 213 -8.00 6.19 21.18
N SER A 214 -7.72 6.83 20.03
CA SER A 214 -7.66 8.29 19.91
C SER A 214 -8.64 8.90 18.90
N SER A 215 -9.39 8.10 18.13
CA SER A 215 -10.40 8.60 17.19
C SER A 215 -11.65 9.11 17.89
N ALA A 216 -12.04 10.35 17.62
CA ALA A 216 -13.29 10.93 18.10
C ALA A 216 -14.23 11.17 16.93
N TRP A 217 -15.47 10.72 17.02
CA TRP A 217 -16.55 11.10 16.12
C TRP A 217 -17.82 11.40 16.91
N THR A 218 -18.44 12.52 16.60
CA THR A 218 -19.75 12.88 17.12
C THR A 218 -20.67 13.30 15.99
N SER A 219 -21.86 12.70 15.96
CA SER A 219 -22.91 13.06 15.02
C SER A 219 -23.19 14.56 15.06
N GLY A 220 -23.24 15.22 13.90
CA GLY A 220 -23.46 16.67 13.77
C GLY A 220 -22.27 17.57 14.07
N LEU A 221 -21.15 17.03 14.56
CA LEU A 221 -19.91 17.78 14.82
C LEU A 221 -18.72 17.28 13.98
N GLY A 222 -18.79 16.05 13.47
CA GLY A 222 -17.70 15.45 12.70
C GLY A 222 -16.72 14.72 13.62
N GLY A 223 -15.45 14.65 13.21
CA GLY A 223 -14.46 13.90 13.97
C GLY A 223 -13.09 13.78 13.30
N TYR A 224 -12.24 12.96 13.88
CA TYR A 224 -10.93 12.62 13.32
C TYR A 224 -10.59 11.16 13.57
N PHE A 225 -9.69 10.66 12.73
CA PHE A 225 -9.22 9.29 12.78
C PHE A 225 -7.73 9.20 12.54
N GLN A 226 -7.16 8.12 13.07
CA GLN A 226 -5.79 7.70 12.83
C GLN A 226 -5.81 6.19 12.60
N GLY A 227 -4.82 5.66 11.90
CA GLY A 227 -4.70 4.22 11.77
C GLY A 227 -3.50 3.78 10.97
N ASN A 228 -3.45 2.47 10.73
CA ASN A 228 -2.45 1.86 9.87
C ASN A 228 -3.03 1.65 8.48
N ILE A 229 -2.15 1.71 7.49
CA ILE A 229 -2.45 1.24 6.15
C ILE A 229 -1.61 0.01 5.86
N ALA A 230 -2.22 -0.96 5.18
CA ALA A 230 -1.52 -2.08 4.56
C ALA A 230 -2.07 -2.24 3.15
N GLY A 231 -1.22 -2.37 2.16
CA GLY A 231 -1.67 -2.51 0.79
C GLY A 231 -0.69 -3.23 -0.12
N ALA A 232 -1.14 -3.40 -1.35
CA ALA A 232 -0.39 -3.98 -2.44
C ALA A 232 -0.55 -3.10 -3.67
N ALA A 233 0.50 -2.98 -4.46
CA ALA A 233 0.51 -2.23 -5.69
C ALA A 233 1.16 -3.04 -6.81
N SER A 234 0.80 -2.72 -8.06
CA SER A 234 1.49 -3.21 -9.24
C SER A 234 1.80 -2.06 -10.19
N ASP A 235 3.03 -2.07 -10.70
CA ASP A 235 3.44 -1.20 -11.78
C ASP A 235 3.42 -2.01 -13.07
N TRP A 236 2.55 -1.60 -13.98
CA TRP A 236 2.28 -2.35 -15.19
C TRP A 236 3.33 -2.11 -16.27
N THR A 237 4.15 -1.06 -16.12
CA THR A 237 5.25 -0.75 -17.05
C THR A 237 6.49 -1.55 -16.71
N SER A 238 6.79 -1.70 -15.41
CA SER A 238 7.91 -2.52 -14.95
C SER A 238 7.53 -3.99 -14.74
N ALA A 239 6.24 -4.33 -14.82
CA ALA A 239 5.70 -5.65 -14.49
C ALA A 239 6.15 -6.14 -13.10
N THR A 240 6.06 -5.25 -12.12
CA THR A 240 6.44 -5.54 -10.73
C THR A 240 5.23 -5.43 -9.81
N THR A 241 5.29 -6.15 -8.68
CA THR A 241 4.35 -5.99 -7.59
C THR A 241 5.08 -5.53 -6.33
N SER A 242 4.37 -4.85 -5.43
CA SER A 242 4.92 -4.35 -4.19
C SER A 242 3.91 -4.45 -3.05
N VAL A 243 4.44 -4.58 -1.84
CA VAL A 243 3.68 -4.49 -0.59
C VAL A 243 4.04 -3.18 0.07
N PHE A 244 3.05 -2.56 0.72
CA PHE A 244 3.28 -1.35 1.48
C PHE A 244 2.54 -1.35 2.81
N GLY A 245 3.10 -0.59 3.74
CA GLY A 245 2.57 -0.39 5.08
C GLY A 245 2.91 0.99 5.60
N GLY A 246 2.16 1.49 6.57
CA GLY A 246 2.24 2.90 6.93
C GLY A 246 1.19 3.37 7.92
N THR A 247 1.02 4.69 7.98
CA THR A 247 -0.01 5.35 8.79
C THR A 247 -0.93 6.19 7.93
N VAL A 248 -2.10 6.49 8.46
CA VAL A 248 -3.02 7.49 7.92
C VAL A 248 -3.63 8.30 9.04
N LYS A 249 -3.84 9.59 8.78
CA LYS A 249 -4.56 10.51 9.65
C LYS A 249 -5.60 11.26 8.82
N GLY A 250 -6.79 11.43 9.36
CA GLY A 250 -7.87 12.08 8.65
C GLY A 250 -8.95 12.68 9.54
N THR A 251 -9.91 13.35 8.91
CA THR A 251 -11.05 14.02 9.54
C THR A 251 -12.33 13.74 8.81
N PHE A 252 -13.42 13.88 9.57
CA PHE A 252 -14.78 13.94 9.08
C PHE A 252 -15.34 15.31 9.39
N SER A 253 -15.82 16.02 8.39
CA SER A 253 -16.63 17.22 8.56
C SER A 253 -18.01 16.85 9.11
N PRO A 254 -18.70 17.74 9.85
CA PRO A 254 -20.09 17.54 10.28
C PRO A 254 -21.03 17.14 9.13
N VAL A 255 -22.05 16.33 9.44
CA VAL A 255 -23.17 16.08 8.53
C VAL A 255 -24.26 17.12 8.77
N VAL A 256 -24.60 17.90 7.74
CA VAL A 256 -25.65 18.94 7.84
C VAL A 256 -27.03 18.41 7.43
N THR A 257 -27.10 17.47 6.49
CA THR A 257 -28.39 16.94 6.00
C THR A 257 -28.39 15.43 5.87
N ASN A 258 -27.49 14.81 5.09
CA ASN A 258 -27.40 13.33 4.92
C ASN A 258 -26.02 12.80 4.50
N ALA A 259 -25.10 13.69 4.13
CA ALA A 259 -23.73 13.33 3.75
C ALA A 259 -22.75 14.34 4.35
N GLY A 260 -21.57 13.86 4.73
CA GLY A 260 -20.44 14.69 5.15
C GLY A 260 -19.26 14.53 4.19
N THR A 261 -18.22 15.32 4.40
CA THR A 261 -16.94 15.19 3.68
C THR A 261 -15.87 14.66 4.61
N TRP A 262 -14.89 13.97 4.04
CA TRP A 262 -13.71 13.53 4.77
C TRP A 262 -12.44 13.87 4.02
N TYR A 263 -11.36 13.98 4.77
CA TYR A 263 -10.02 14.22 4.25
C TYR A 263 -9.03 13.34 5.00
N ALA A 264 -8.03 12.80 4.33
CA ALA A 264 -6.95 12.06 4.98
C ALA A 264 -5.61 12.26 4.27
N THR A 265 -4.54 12.10 5.02
CA THR A 265 -3.20 11.88 4.47
C THR A 265 -2.64 10.57 4.99
N ALA A 266 -2.14 9.75 4.08
CA ALA A 266 -1.47 8.50 4.37
C ALA A 266 0.01 8.57 3.97
N LEU A 267 0.88 8.06 4.84
CA LEU A 267 2.31 7.88 4.57
C LEU A 267 2.62 6.39 4.56
N SER A 268 3.20 5.89 3.49
CA SER A 268 3.56 4.47 3.32
C SER A 268 5.03 4.28 3.01
N THR A 269 5.57 3.14 3.43
CA THR A 269 6.77 2.54 2.87
C THR A 269 6.37 1.47 1.88
N VAL A 270 6.99 1.45 0.72
CA VAL A 270 6.77 0.49 -0.37
C VAL A 270 8.00 -0.40 -0.52
N ILE A 271 7.79 -1.71 -0.62
CA ILE A 271 8.82 -2.73 -0.83
C ILE A 271 8.34 -3.66 -1.94
N GLU A 272 9.18 -3.92 -2.94
CA GLU A 272 8.87 -4.94 -3.96
C GLU A 272 8.59 -6.31 -3.32
N THR A 273 7.62 -7.01 -3.89
CA THR A 273 7.02 -8.21 -3.28
C THR A 273 8.01 -9.33 -3.00
N ALA A 274 8.93 -9.65 -3.91
CA ALA A 274 9.93 -10.69 -3.65
C ALA A 274 10.83 -10.33 -2.47
N LYS A 275 11.29 -9.08 -2.41
CA LYS A 275 12.06 -8.57 -1.26
C LYS A 275 11.26 -8.62 0.03
N PHE A 276 9.98 -8.25 0.00
CA PHE A 276 9.09 -8.36 1.17
C PHE A 276 8.96 -9.82 1.64
N VAL A 277 8.72 -10.77 0.72
CA VAL A 277 8.61 -12.20 1.04
C VAL A 277 9.90 -12.69 1.68
N ASP A 278 11.07 -12.29 1.18
CA ASP A 278 12.37 -12.67 1.76
C ASP A 278 12.60 -12.08 3.14
N MET A 279 12.22 -10.83 3.35
CA MET A 279 12.31 -10.17 4.66
C MET A 279 11.34 -10.78 5.69
N ALA A 280 10.18 -11.26 5.26
CA ALA A 280 9.18 -11.86 6.13
C ALA A 280 9.44 -13.34 6.43
N ASN A 281 10.20 -14.04 5.58
CA ASN A 281 10.42 -15.48 5.69
C ASN A 281 11.23 -15.85 6.95
N PRO A 282 10.69 -16.67 7.87
CA PRO A 282 11.40 -17.14 9.07
C PRO A 282 12.63 -18.01 8.78
N ASP A 283 12.66 -18.70 7.64
CA ASP A 283 13.78 -19.54 7.25
C ASP A 283 14.97 -18.71 6.72
N ILE A 284 14.70 -17.50 6.21
CA ILE A 284 15.73 -16.54 5.75
C ILE A 284 16.12 -15.60 6.89
N ASP A 285 15.14 -15.07 7.62
CA ASP A 285 15.31 -14.17 8.75
C ASP A 285 15.24 -14.92 10.08
N VAL A 286 16.26 -15.76 10.31
CA VAL A 286 16.40 -16.64 11.49
C VAL A 286 16.48 -15.81 12.78
N THR A 287 17.09 -14.62 12.73
CA THR A 287 17.23 -13.73 13.89
C THR A 287 16.02 -12.82 14.13
N GLY A 288 15.06 -12.79 13.21
CA GLY A 288 13.90 -11.90 13.26
C GLY A 288 14.20 -10.42 12.98
N SER A 289 15.42 -10.10 12.53
CA SER A 289 15.88 -8.73 12.28
C SER A 289 15.10 -8.07 11.13
N ASN A 290 14.85 -8.81 10.05
CA ASN A 290 14.09 -8.27 8.90
C ASN A 290 12.61 -8.11 9.22
N ARG A 291 11.99 -9.05 9.93
CA ARG A 291 10.60 -8.90 10.43
C ARG A 291 10.47 -7.73 11.40
N ALA A 292 11.46 -7.52 12.28
CA ALA A 292 11.49 -6.34 13.15
C ALA A 292 11.55 -5.03 12.35
N LYS A 293 12.32 -4.99 11.25
CA LYS A 293 12.32 -3.84 10.32
C LYS A 293 10.96 -3.64 9.65
N LEU A 294 10.32 -4.71 9.17
CA LEU A 294 8.97 -4.63 8.58
C LEU A 294 7.94 -4.14 9.60
N ALA A 295 8.00 -4.62 10.85
CA ALA A 295 7.15 -4.16 11.93
C ALA A 295 7.38 -2.67 12.25
N ALA A 296 8.64 -2.21 12.30
CA ALA A 296 8.97 -0.79 12.47
C ALA A 296 8.47 0.08 11.30
N LEU A 297 8.27 -0.51 10.12
CA LEU A 297 7.65 0.13 8.95
C LEU A 297 6.13 -0.03 8.92
N ASN A 298 5.49 -0.55 9.98
CA ASN A 298 4.07 -0.93 10.02
C ASN A 298 3.65 -1.74 8.77
N ILE A 299 4.48 -2.67 8.33
CA ILE A 299 4.16 -3.63 7.27
C ILE A 299 3.79 -4.97 7.94
N PRO A 300 2.59 -5.51 7.72
CA PRO A 300 2.22 -6.85 8.16
C PRO A 300 3.22 -7.90 7.66
N SER A 301 3.83 -8.66 8.57
CA SER A 301 4.92 -9.60 8.24
C SER A 301 4.85 -10.92 8.98
N ALA A 302 3.92 -11.10 9.93
CA ALA A 302 3.70 -12.39 10.57
C ALA A 302 2.89 -13.31 9.65
N ILE A 303 3.48 -14.43 9.24
CA ILE A 303 2.78 -15.45 8.44
C ILE A 303 1.75 -16.14 9.33
N VAL A 304 0.48 -16.08 8.94
CA VAL A 304 -0.65 -16.68 9.68
C VAL A 304 -1.37 -17.79 8.89
N GLY A 305 -0.99 -17.99 7.63
CA GLY A 305 -1.42 -19.10 6.79
C GLY A 305 -0.68 -19.12 5.47
N SER A 306 -0.73 -20.26 4.77
CA SER A 306 -0.06 -20.45 3.49
C SER A 306 -0.82 -21.44 2.60
N VAL A 307 -0.79 -21.25 1.28
CA VAL A 307 -1.46 -22.14 0.31
C VAL A 307 -0.77 -22.08 -1.06
N ASP A 308 -0.97 -23.12 -1.87
CA ASP A 308 -0.64 -23.10 -3.30
C ASP A 308 -1.93 -22.97 -4.12
N LEU A 309 -1.92 -22.12 -5.14
CA LEU A 309 -3.07 -21.90 -6.01
C LEU A 309 -2.74 -22.31 -7.45
N SER A 310 -3.60 -23.14 -8.03
CA SER A 310 -3.54 -23.53 -9.44
C SER A 310 -4.76 -23.00 -10.17
N PHE A 311 -4.53 -22.14 -11.16
CA PHE A 311 -5.55 -21.58 -12.02
C PHE A 311 -5.46 -22.25 -13.39
N THR A 312 -6.60 -22.69 -13.91
CA THR A 312 -6.67 -23.35 -15.20
C THR A 312 -7.79 -22.76 -16.03
N ARG A 313 -7.46 -22.42 -17.27
CA ARG A 313 -8.40 -22.25 -18.36
C ARG A 313 -7.98 -23.18 -19.48
N ASN A 314 -8.85 -24.10 -19.85
CA ASN A 314 -8.63 -24.99 -20.98
C ASN A 314 -9.91 -25.01 -21.83
N THR A 315 -9.99 -24.11 -22.81
CA THR A 315 -11.16 -24.01 -23.72
C THR A 315 -10.92 -24.67 -25.07
N SER A 316 -9.66 -24.84 -25.48
CA SER A 316 -9.23 -25.59 -26.68
C SER A 316 -7.72 -25.89 -26.60
N THR A 317 -7.20 -26.71 -27.51
CA THR A 317 -5.77 -27.08 -27.56
C THR A 317 -4.82 -25.88 -27.70
N ASP A 318 -5.30 -24.76 -28.24
CA ASP A 318 -4.49 -23.59 -28.61
C ASP A 318 -4.94 -22.27 -27.96
N ASP A 319 -5.94 -22.30 -27.07
CA ASP A 319 -6.34 -21.16 -26.25
C ASP A 319 -6.49 -21.58 -24.78
N TYR A 320 -5.38 -21.51 -24.06
CA TYR A 320 -5.27 -21.93 -22.66
C TYR A 320 -4.39 -21.00 -21.84
N LEU A 321 -4.65 -20.98 -20.53
CA LEU A 321 -3.81 -20.34 -19.53
C LEU A 321 -3.78 -21.23 -18.29
N ASN A 322 -2.59 -21.68 -17.92
CA ASN A 322 -2.34 -22.40 -16.68
C ASN A 322 -1.39 -21.58 -15.83
N VAL A 323 -1.76 -21.32 -14.58
CA VAL A 323 -0.97 -20.51 -13.65
C VAL A 323 -0.84 -21.24 -12.34
N ASN A 324 0.38 -21.35 -11.83
CA ASN A 324 0.68 -21.83 -10.50
C ASN A 324 1.25 -20.67 -9.68
N MET A 325 0.60 -20.36 -8.55
CA MET A 325 1.12 -19.50 -7.51
C MET A 325 1.50 -20.40 -6.32
N THR A 326 2.79 -20.55 -6.06
CA THR A 326 3.28 -21.42 -4.98
C THR A 326 3.79 -20.61 -3.80
N GLY A 327 3.67 -21.14 -2.59
CA GLY A 327 4.05 -20.44 -1.36
C GLY A 327 3.29 -19.14 -1.15
N VAL A 328 1.99 -19.12 -1.42
CA VAL A 328 1.14 -17.94 -1.19
C VAL A 328 0.92 -17.81 0.32
N ASN A 329 1.55 -16.81 0.92
CA ASN A 329 1.47 -16.57 2.36
C ASN A 329 0.48 -15.44 2.67
N PHE A 330 -0.20 -15.58 3.81
CA PHE A 330 -1.11 -14.59 4.39
C PHE A 330 -0.41 -13.93 5.59
N TYR A 331 -0.30 -12.60 5.56
CA TYR A 331 0.49 -11.83 6.52
C TYR A 331 -0.39 -10.93 7.38
N ALA A 332 -0.16 -10.95 8.69
CA ALA A 332 -0.78 -10.09 9.69
C ALA A 332 0.25 -9.23 10.44
N TYR A 333 -0.20 -8.28 11.24
CA TYR A 333 0.69 -7.47 12.09
C TYR A 333 1.33 -8.30 13.21
N SER A 334 0.66 -9.36 13.67
CA SER A 334 1.18 -10.30 14.65
C SER A 334 0.55 -11.68 14.48
N ALA A 335 1.17 -12.70 15.08
CA ALA A 335 0.66 -14.07 15.04
C ALA A 335 -0.75 -14.17 15.65
N GLY A 336 -1.58 -15.06 15.10
CA GLY A 336 -2.97 -15.24 15.56
C GLY A 336 -3.94 -14.13 15.15
N GLN A 337 -3.47 -13.05 14.51
CA GLN A 337 -4.35 -12.01 13.98
C GLN A 337 -4.79 -12.31 12.55
N THR A 338 -5.93 -11.75 12.19
CA THR A 338 -6.43 -11.70 10.83
C THR A 338 -5.39 -11.15 9.84
N PRO A 339 -5.17 -11.82 8.69
CA PRO A 339 -4.27 -11.31 7.66
C PRO A 339 -4.78 -10.01 7.02
N LYS A 340 -3.83 -9.21 6.56
CA LYS A 340 -4.05 -7.95 5.84
C LYS A 340 -3.46 -7.97 4.43
N ILE A 341 -2.44 -8.80 4.22
CA ILE A 341 -1.72 -8.93 2.95
C ILE A 341 -1.67 -10.41 2.54
N ILE A 342 -1.80 -10.67 1.25
CA ILE A 342 -1.27 -11.89 0.63
C ILE A 342 -0.04 -11.56 -0.19
N ALA A 343 0.95 -12.43 -0.21
CA ALA A 343 2.07 -12.30 -1.14
C ALA A 343 2.73 -13.64 -1.47
N THR A 344 3.26 -13.72 -2.69
CA THR A 344 4.21 -14.75 -3.14
C THR A 344 5.21 -14.15 -4.12
N LYS A 345 6.39 -14.77 -4.18
CA LYS A 345 7.42 -14.49 -5.19
C LYS A 345 7.56 -15.60 -6.24
N SER A 346 6.60 -16.53 -6.29
CA SER A 346 6.65 -17.72 -7.12
C SER A 346 5.36 -17.88 -7.91
N VAL A 347 5.24 -17.07 -8.96
CA VAL A 347 4.19 -17.19 -9.98
C VAL A 347 4.80 -17.72 -11.27
N SER A 348 4.22 -18.80 -11.79
CA SER A 348 4.66 -19.45 -13.01
C SER A 348 3.49 -19.99 -13.80
N GLY A 349 3.70 -20.31 -15.07
CA GLY A 349 2.63 -20.84 -15.88
C GLY A 349 2.99 -21.04 -17.34
N THR A 350 2.00 -21.52 -18.07
CA THR A 350 2.04 -21.74 -19.51
C THR A 350 0.79 -21.14 -20.15
N TYR A 351 0.94 -20.68 -21.38
CA TYR A 351 -0.14 -20.06 -22.11
C TYR A 351 -0.07 -20.40 -23.60
N SER A 352 -1.23 -20.36 -24.24
CA SER A 352 -1.40 -20.29 -25.68
C SER A 352 -2.53 -19.33 -25.95
N VAL A 353 -2.29 -18.32 -26.78
CA VAL A 353 -3.29 -17.30 -27.14
C VAL A 353 -3.11 -16.88 -28.59
N TYR A 354 -4.15 -16.29 -29.19
CA TYR A 354 -3.99 -15.64 -30.48
C TYR A 354 -2.93 -14.54 -30.42
N THR A 355 -2.16 -14.39 -31.49
CA THR A 355 -1.10 -13.39 -31.55
C THR A 355 -1.68 -11.99 -31.36
N GLY A 356 -1.14 -11.24 -30.39
CA GLY A 356 -1.63 -9.90 -30.06
C GLY A 356 -2.85 -9.85 -29.14
N SER A 357 -3.34 -11.00 -28.64
CA SER A 357 -4.42 -11.03 -27.66
C SER A 357 -3.92 -11.24 -26.22
N ILE A 358 -4.71 -10.74 -25.27
CA ILE A 358 -4.54 -11.03 -23.85
C ILE A 358 -5.25 -12.37 -23.56
N PRO A 359 -4.64 -13.30 -22.80
CA PRO A 359 -5.33 -14.52 -22.41
C PRO A 359 -6.59 -14.21 -21.59
N ALA A 360 -7.68 -14.94 -21.84
CA ALA A 360 -8.85 -14.78 -21.00
C ALA A 360 -8.59 -15.30 -19.56
N PRO A 361 -9.41 -14.89 -18.57
CA PRO A 361 -9.20 -15.24 -17.16
C PRO A 361 -9.12 -16.75 -16.92
N ALA A 362 -8.27 -17.16 -15.98
CA ALA A 362 -8.19 -18.52 -15.47
C ALA A 362 -8.70 -18.58 -14.02
N THR A 363 -9.31 -19.71 -13.64
CA THR A 363 -9.90 -19.87 -12.30
C THR A 363 -9.42 -21.13 -11.62
N THR A 364 -9.49 -21.15 -10.28
CA THR A 364 -9.31 -22.38 -9.50
C THR A 364 -10.54 -23.27 -9.68
N THR A 365 -10.34 -24.52 -10.09
CA THR A 365 -11.43 -25.48 -10.32
C THR A 365 -11.85 -26.22 -9.06
N ALA A 366 -10.98 -26.28 -8.05
CA ALA A 366 -11.22 -26.90 -6.75
C ALA A 366 -10.74 -25.98 -5.63
N ALA A 367 -11.24 -26.24 -4.42
CA ALA A 367 -10.72 -25.56 -3.23
C ALA A 367 -9.26 -25.97 -2.98
N ALA A 368 -8.41 -25.00 -2.65
CA ALA A 368 -7.03 -25.20 -2.29
C ALA A 368 -6.87 -25.12 -0.77
N SER A 369 -6.31 -26.17 -0.16
CA SER A 369 -6.06 -26.22 1.27
C SER A 369 -4.57 -26.10 1.54
N GLY A 370 -4.20 -25.33 2.54
CA GLY A 370 -2.81 -25.24 3.01
C GLY A 370 -2.77 -25.06 4.53
N THR A 371 -1.68 -24.48 5.03
CA THR A 371 -1.51 -24.25 6.46
C THR A 371 -2.49 -23.17 6.93
N ASN A 372 -3.38 -23.52 7.85
CA ASN A 372 -4.35 -22.63 8.49
C ASN A 372 -5.35 -21.94 7.55
N VAL A 373 -5.33 -22.19 6.25
CA VAL A 373 -6.16 -21.51 5.26
C VAL A 373 -6.74 -22.49 4.26
N THR A 374 -7.95 -22.21 3.81
CA THR A 374 -8.60 -22.89 2.68
C THR A 374 -9.15 -21.81 1.75
N VAL A 375 -8.67 -21.79 0.51
CA VAL A 375 -9.20 -20.93 -0.56
C VAL A 375 -10.26 -21.72 -1.32
N GLN A 376 -11.45 -21.15 -1.47
CA GLN A 376 -12.56 -21.77 -2.18
C GLN A 376 -12.29 -21.80 -3.70
N SER A 377 -12.96 -22.73 -4.40
CA SER A 377 -12.97 -22.74 -5.87
C SER A 377 -13.52 -21.41 -6.42
N GLY A 378 -13.05 -21.01 -7.59
CA GLY A 378 -13.46 -19.76 -8.23
C GLY A 378 -12.63 -18.54 -7.87
N ALA A 379 -11.49 -18.69 -7.17
CA ALA A 379 -10.44 -17.68 -7.19
C ALA A 379 -9.99 -17.45 -8.64
N ASN A 380 -9.75 -16.19 -9.01
CA ASN A 380 -9.51 -15.75 -10.39
C ASN A 380 -8.11 -15.18 -10.58
N PHE A 381 -7.55 -15.44 -11.75
CA PHE A 381 -6.38 -14.81 -12.32
C PHE A 381 -6.80 -14.18 -13.66
N THR A 382 -6.84 -12.85 -13.71
CA THR A 382 -7.36 -12.10 -14.86
C THR A 382 -6.25 -11.27 -15.48
N PRO A 383 -5.64 -11.73 -16.59
CA PRO A 383 -4.64 -10.95 -17.30
C PRO A 383 -5.18 -9.58 -17.74
N VAL A 384 -4.37 -8.54 -17.56
CA VAL A 384 -4.68 -7.15 -17.96
C VAL A 384 -3.62 -6.56 -18.89
N VAL A 385 -2.39 -7.06 -18.80
CA VAL A 385 -1.30 -6.76 -19.72
C VAL A 385 -0.65 -8.07 -20.11
N TRP A 386 -0.44 -8.27 -21.41
CA TRP A 386 0.23 -9.46 -21.94
C TRP A 386 1.07 -9.06 -23.15
N ASN A 387 2.31 -8.63 -22.90
CA ASN A 387 3.25 -8.23 -23.94
C ASN A 387 4.25 -9.36 -24.19
N THR A 388 4.14 -10.01 -25.34
CA THR A 388 5.07 -11.08 -25.76
C THR A 388 6.31 -10.55 -26.49
N SER A 389 6.39 -9.23 -26.72
CA SER A 389 7.51 -8.55 -27.39
C SER A 389 8.45 -7.92 -26.39
N SER A 390 9.74 -7.77 -26.73
CA SER A 390 10.77 -7.26 -25.81
C SER A 390 10.51 -5.80 -25.34
N PRO A 391 10.52 -5.52 -24.02
CA PRO A 391 10.63 -6.48 -22.92
C PRO A 391 9.34 -7.29 -22.77
N ALA A 392 9.45 -8.62 -22.73
CA ALA A 392 8.29 -9.51 -22.67
C ALA A 392 7.79 -9.63 -21.23
N GLN A 393 6.56 -9.19 -20.96
CA GLN A 393 6.03 -9.01 -19.61
C GLN A 393 4.53 -9.23 -19.56
N TRP A 394 4.04 -9.51 -18.36
CA TRP A 394 2.63 -9.71 -18.11
C TRP A 394 2.21 -9.12 -16.76
N VAL A 395 0.93 -8.79 -16.65
CA VAL A 395 0.27 -8.38 -15.41
C VAL A 395 -1.13 -8.99 -15.38
N ALA A 396 -1.56 -9.41 -14.21
CA ALA A 396 -2.92 -9.90 -13.97
C ALA A 396 -3.47 -9.35 -12.66
N LYS A 397 -4.80 -9.18 -12.59
CA LYS A 397 -5.52 -9.05 -11.33
C LYS A 397 -5.67 -10.44 -10.71
N ILE A 398 -5.57 -10.53 -9.40
CA ILE A 398 -5.90 -11.74 -8.65
C ILE A 398 -7.04 -11.44 -7.67
N SER A 399 -7.95 -12.39 -7.52
CA SER A 399 -9.01 -12.31 -6.51
C SER A 399 -9.44 -13.68 -6.04
N GLY A 400 -10.03 -13.75 -4.85
CA GLY A 400 -10.56 -14.99 -4.32
C GLY A 400 -11.08 -14.82 -2.90
N GLY A 401 -11.49 -15.93 -2.30
CA GLY A 401 -12.00 -15.96 -0.95
C GLY A 401 -11.93 -17.35 -0.36
N GLY A 402 -12.19 -17.45 0.93
CA GLY A 402 -12.05 -18.71 1.66
C GLY A 402 -12.19 -18.54 3.15
N THR A 403 -11.58 -19.44 3.91
CA THR A 403 -11.54 -19.39 5.37
C THR A 403 -10.11 -19.48 5.88
N ILE A 404 -9.82 -18.82 7.00
CA ILE A 404 -8.54 -18.88 7.69
C ILE A 404 -8.74 -19.07 9.19
N THR A 405 -7.87 -19.85 9.84
CA THR A 405 -7.78 -19.97 11.29
C THR A 405 -6.40 -19.46 11.71
N PRO A 406 -6.22 -18.15 11.95
CA PRO A 406 -4.89 -17.54 12.04
C PRO A 406 -3.98 -18.11 13.14
N SER A 407 -4.56 -18.62 14.22
CA SER A 407 -3.88 -19.29 15.34
C SER A 407 -3.65 -20.78 15.12
N GLY A 408 -4.14 -21.36 14.02
CA GLY A 408 -4.20 -22.80 13.77
C GLY A 408 -5.25 -23.56 14.60
N THR A 409 -5.81 -22.92 15.62
CA THR A 409 -6.89 -23.46 16.47
C THR A 409 -8.01 -22.45 16.61
N GLY A 410 -9.27 -22.92 16.64
CA GLY A 410 -10.44 -22.07 16.87
C GLY A 410 -11.38 -22.00 15.68
N THR A 411 -12.28 -21.02 15.70
CA THR A 411 -13.30 -20.84 14.65
C THR A 411 -12.67 -20.25 13.38
N PRO A 412 -12.84 -20.90 12.22
CA PRO A 412 -12.41 -20.34 10.95
C PRO A 412 -13.11 -19.00 10.67
N THR A 413 -12.34 -18.02 10.21
CA THR A 413 -12.84 -16.71 9.79
C THR A 413 -12.88 -16.65 8.27
N THR A 414 -14.02 -16.25 7.70
CA THR A 414 -14.12 -16.01 6.25
C THR A 414 -13.22 -14.87 5.82
N ILE A 415 -12.51 -15.05 4.73
CA ILE A 415 -11.65 -14.04 4.11
C ILE A 415 -12.01 -13.84 2.64
N SER A 416 -11.75 -12.62 2.18
CA SER A 416 -11.67 -12.29 0.76
C SER A 416 -10.33 -11.62 0.48
N PHE A 417 -9.77 -11.85 -0.70
CA PHE A 417 -8.54 -11.20 -1.13
C PHE A 417 -8.63 -10.67 -2.56
N GLY A 418 -7.87 -9.61 -2.82
CA GLY A 418 -7.76 -8.97 -4.13
C GLY A 418 -6.41 -8.29 -4.28
N GLY A 419 -5.84 -8.34 -5.48
CA GLY A 419 -4.51 -7.78 -5.73
C GLY A 419 -4.09 -7.93 -7.18
N ALA A 420 -2.77 -7.99 -7.38
CA ALA A 420 -2.17 -8.16 -8.68
C ALA A 420 -1.02 -9.17 -8.66
N ALA A 421 -0.75 -9.74 -9.82
CA ALA A 421 0.42 -10.55 -10.11
C ALA A 421 1.11 -9.98 -11.35
N ALA A 422 2.43 -10.03 -11.40
CA ALA A 422 3.19 -9.54 -12.54
C ALA A 422 4.50 -10.32 -12.72
N GLY A 423 5.06 -10.28 -13.92
CA GLY A 423 6.37 -10.86 -14.19
C GLY A 423 6.78 -10.77 -15.65
N ALA A 424 7.92 -11.39 -15.95
CA ALA A 424 8.42 -11.54 -17.31
C ALA A 424 7.81 -12.77 -18.00
N ILE A 425 7.63 -12.67 -19.32
CA ILE A 425 7.41 -13.84 -20.17
C ILE A 425 8.79 -14.44 -20.50
N THR A 426 8.99 -15.70 -20.14
CA THR A 426 10.28 -16.38 -20.25
C THR A 426 10.49 -16.93 -21.65
N THR A 427 9.44 -17.51 -22.23
CA THR A 427 9.47 -18.05 -23.60
C THR A 427 8.21 -17.64 -24.34
N ALA A 428 8.36 -17.27 -25.60
CA ALA A 428 7.26 -17.00 -26.52
C ALA A 428 7.63 -17.53 -27.91
N THR A 429 6.73 -18.29 -28.53
CA THR A 429 6.89 -18.82 -29.89
C THR A 429 5.56 -18.71 -30.61
N THR A 430 5.58 -18.10 -31.80
CA THR A 430 4.38 -17.93 -32.61
C THR A 430 4.32 -18.99 -33.69
N VAL A 431 3.25 -19.80 -33.70
CA VAL A 431 2.99 -20.84 -34.70
C VAL A 431 1.50 -20.82 -35.05
N GLY A 432 1.18 -20.79 -36.33
CA GLY A 432 -0.22 -20.91 -36.80
C GLY A 432 -1.16 -19.80 -36.29
N GLY A 433 -0.64 -18.59 -36.07
CA GLY A 433 -1.41 -17.46 -35.53
C GLY A 433 -1.54 -17.43 -34.01
N TYR A 434 -1.02 -18.43 -33.30
CA TYR A 434 -1.00 -18.48 -31.84
C TYR A 434 0.40 -18.20 -31.29
N THR A 435 0.49 -17.43 -30.22
CA THR A 435 1.70 -17.31 -29.42
C THR A 435 1.59 -18.23 -28.21
N LYS A 436 2.49 -19.22 -28.16
CA LYS A 436 2.64 -20.17 -27.06
C LYS A 436 3.84 -19.80 -26.23
N GLY A 437 3.77 -20.01 -24.92
CA GLY A 437 4.87 -19.63 -24.07
C GLY A 437 4.75 -20.07 -22.63
N SER A 438 5.74 -19.64 -21.86
CA SER A 438 5.80 -19.84 -20.41
C SER A 438 6.31 -18.59 -19.72
N PHE A 439 6.00 -18.50 -18.44
CA PHE A 439 6.54 -17.49 -17.54
C PHE A 439 6.91 -18.15 -16.22
N THR A 440 8.01 -17.67 -15.63
CA THR A 440 8.52 -18.15 -14.34
C THR A 440 9.09 -16.97 -13.55
N GLY A 441 9.03 -17.04 -12.22
CA GLY A 441 9.62 -16.02 -11.35
C GLY A 441 8.79 -14.73 -11.26
N GLY A 442 7.50 -14.79 -11.59
CA GLY A 442 6.59 -13.69 -11.31
C GLY A 442 6.30 -13.53 -9.82
N THR A 443 5.84 -12.35 -9.43
CA THR A 443 5.45 -12.04 -8.05
C THR A 443 3.97 -11.70 -8.01
N ALA A 444 3.35 -11.88 -6.84
CA ALA A 444 1.97 -11.48 -6.62
C ALA A 444 1.77 -10.97 -5.20
N SER A 445 0.97 -9.92 -5.07
CA SER A 445 0.62 -9.32 -3.79
C SER A 445 -0.80 -8.78 -3.82
N GLY A 446 -1.47 -8.81 -2.68
CA GLY A 446 -2.84 -8.34 -2.55
C GLY A 446 -3.21 -8.00 -1.13
N VAL A 447 -4.39 -7.41 -0.98
CA VAL A 447 -5.03 -7.12 0.30
C VAL A 447 -5.94 -8.27 0.72
N VAL A 448 -6.08 -8.46 2.03
CA VAL A 448 -6.99 -9.43 2.64
C VAL A 448 -7.93 -8.72 3.60
N VAL A 449 -9.20 -9.12 3.56
CA VAL A 449 -10.25 -8.66 4.47
C VAL A 449 -10.98 -9.84 5.08
N THR A 450 -11.59 -9.65 6.25
CA THR A 450 -12.36 -10.68 6.96
C THR A 450 -13.83 -10.35 7.06
N GLY A 451 -14.64 -11.42 7.07
CA GLY A 451 -16.07 -11.37 7.35
C GLY A 451 -16.91 -10.71 6.25
N THR A 452 -16.29 -10.32 5.13
CA THR A 452 -16.94 -9.55 4.07
C THR A 452 -16.39 -9.95 2.70
N THR A 453 -17.22 -9.81 1.67
CA THR A 453 -16.81 -9.98 0.27
C THR A 453 -16.16 -8.69 -0.21
N LEU A 454 -14.97 -8.78 -0.83
CA LEU A 454 -14.42 -7.66 -1.60
C LEU A 454 -15.18 -7.54 -2.91
N HIS A 455 -15.59 -6.33 -3.26
CA HIS A 455 -16.06 -6.01 -4.60
C HIS A 455 -14.86 -5.53 -5.42
N PRO A 456 -14.20 -6.35 -6.26
CA PRO A 456 -13.12 -5.88 -7.10
C PRO A 456 -13.64 -4.87 -8.13
N ASN A 457 -12.89 -3.77 -8.33
CA ASN A 457 -13.11 -2.80 -9.42
C ASN A 457 -12.49 -3.25 -10.74
#